data_AF-A0A4R3MRM7-F1
#
_entry.id   AF-A0A4R3MRM7-F1
#
_cell.length_a   1.000
_cell.length_b   1.000
_cell.length_c   1.000
_cell.angle_alpha   90.00
_cell.angle_beta   90.00
_cell.angle_gamma   90.00
#
_symmetry.space_group_name_H-M   'P 1'
#
loop_
_entity.id
_entity.type
_entity.pdbx_description
1 polymer ?
#
loop_
_entity_poly.entity_id
_entity_poly.type
_entity_poly.pdbx_seq_one_letter_code
_entity_poly.pdbx_strand_id
1 'polypeptide(L)'
;MKERKKNEYEVYLLNKYKNKISSNKKGISEILKYLELKFSLKEIDNHSTKYKRIVENTKMNALNCEKNKIKKKSYSELNIIPYEVIQDISSEKYYQSMISNSNNELIYIIIETHTEYIYCNCDMLLKELYVYQGITNFDIENATTNLFFYLRLVDELKKESF
;
A
#
# COMPACT_ATOMS: atom_id res chain seq x y z
N MET A 1 -12.19 5.06 -27.99
CA MET A 1 -11.76 5.46 -26.63
C MET A 1 -10.93 6.72 -26.76
N LYS A 2 -11.35 7.87 -26.21
CA LYS A 2 -10.58 9.13 -26.31
C LYS A 2 -9.37 9.04 -25.37
N GLU A 3 -8.18 9.32 -25.89
CA GLU A 3 -6.94 9.34 -25.11
C GLU A 3 -7.01 10.52 -24.12
N ARG A 4 -6.88 10.25 -22.81
CA ARG A 4 -6.87 11.29 -21.79
C ARG A 4 -5.60 12.12 -21.94
N LYS A 5 -5.73 13.44 -22.05
CA LYS A 5 -4.59 14.35 -22.03
C LYS A 5 -3.92 14.28 -20.65
N LYS A 6 -2.61 13.97 -20.64
CA LYS A 6 -1.80 13.93 -19.41
C LYS A 6 -1.58 15.34 -18.88
N ASN A 7 -1.59 15.52 -17.56
CA ASN A 7 -1.26 16.81 -16.95
C ASN A 7 0.27 17.02 -16.90
N GLU A 8 0.71 18.24 -16.62
CA GLU A 8 2.15 18.60 -16.60
C GLU A 8 2.95 17.76 -15.60
N TYR A 9 2.37 17.45 -14.44
CA TYR A 9 3.04 16.65 -13.41
C TYR A 9 3.19 15.18 -13.84
N GLU A 10 2.21 14.61 -14.53
CA GLU A 10 2.30 13.27 -15.12
C GLU A 10 3.39 13.19 -16.19
N VAL A 11 3.54 14.23 -17.02
CA VAL A 11 4.62 14.33 -18.01
C VAL A 11 5.99 14.39 -17.32
N TYR A 12 6.11 15.21 -16.27
CA TYR A 12 7.31 15.30 -15.45
C TYR A 12 7.72 13.94 -14.87
N LEU A 13 6.77 13.22 -14.25
CA LEU A 13 7.02 11.91 -13.64
C LEU A 13 7.51 10.88 -14.67
N LEU A 14 6.89 10.82 -15.85
CA LEU A 14 7.30 9.89 -16.91
C LEU A 14 8.73 10.19 -17.39
N ASN A 15 9.04 11.45 -17.67
CA ASN A 15 10.36 11.85 -18.15
C ASN A 15 11.45 11.56 -17.10
N LYS A 16 11.16 11.79 -15.82
CA LYS A 16 12.13 11.62 -14.73
C LYS A 16 12.41 10.16 -14.41
N TYR A 17 11.38 9.29 -14.48
CA TYR A 17 11.43 7.96 -13.87
C TYR A 17 11.13 6.78 -14.79
N LYS A 18 10.34 6.92 -15.87
CA LYS A 18 9.84 5.75 -16.65
C LYS A 18 10.96 4.83 -17.13
N ASN A 19 12.05 5.41 -17.63
CA ASN A 19 13.20 4.65 -18.16
C ASN A 19 14.15 4.12 -17.07
N LYS A 20 13.86 4.41 -15.79
CA LYS A 20 14.65 3.99 -14.62
C LYS A 20 13.95 2.93 -13.78
N ILE A 21 12.75 2.52 -14.19
CA ILE A 21 11.97 1.51 -13.49
C ILE A 21 11.79 0.30 -14.38
N SER A 22 11.75 -0.88 -13.76
CA SER A 22 11.39 -2.14 -14.39
C SER A 22 10.25 -2.76 -13.59
N SER A 23 9.48 -3.65 -14.22
CA SER A 23 8.48 -4.42 -13.48
C SER A 23 9.17 -5.19 -12.34
N ASN A 24 8.58 -5.07 -11.17
CA ASN A 24 9.10 -5.63 -9.92
C ASN A 24 7.95 -5.95 -8.96
N LYS A 25 6.74 -6.16 -9.50
CA LYS A 25 5.54 -6.47 -8.72
C LYS A 25 5.77 -7.72 -7.87
N LYS A 26 5.73 -7.55 -6.56
CA LYS A 26 5.88 -8.60 -5.55
C LYS A 26 4.52 -9.12 -5.12
N GLY A 27 4.47 -10.42 -4.86
CA GLY A 27 3.30 -11.08 -4.29
C GLY A 27 3.18 -10.85 -2.78
N ILE A 28 2.03 -11.23 -2.21
CA ILE A 28 1.74 -11.06 -0.78
C ILE A 28 2.77 -11.75 0.12
N SER A 29 3.23 -12.96 -0.23
CA SER A 29 4.23 -13.68 0.58
C SER A 29 5.56 -12.90 0.71
N GLU A 30 5.97 -12.18 -0.32
CA GLU A 30 7.18 -11.35 -0.29
C GLU A 30 6.99 -10.08 0.54
N ILE A 31 5.77 -9.54 0.58
CA ILE A 31 5.39 -8.39 1.39
C ILE A 31 5.33 -8.77 2.87
N LEU A 32 4.74 -9.92 3.19
CA LEU A 32 4.71 -10.46 4.55
C LEU A 32 6.13 -10.71 5.06
N LYS A 33 6.96 -11.38 4.27
CA LYS A 33 8.38 -11.60 4.60
C LYS A 33 9.13 -10.28 4.80
N TYR A 34 8.86 -9.26 3.99
CA TYR A 34 9.45 -7.94 4.16
C TYR A 34 9.08 -7.30 5.48
N LEU A 35 7.79 -7.36 5.85
CA LEU A 35 7.30 -6.81 7.11
C LEU A 35 7.89 -7.54 8.32
N GLU A 36 7.95 -8.88 8.28
CA GLU A 36 8.53 -9.71 9.34
C GLU A 36 10.03 -9.47 9.53
N LEU A 37 10.76 -9.23 8.45
CA LEU A 37 12.18 -8.89 8.51
C LEU A 37 12.42 -7.47 9.03
N LYS A 38 11.47 -6.56 8.81
CA LYS A 38 11.62 -5.14 9.09
C LYS A 38 11.13 -4.74 10.47
N PHE A 39 10.11 -5.43 10.99
CA PHE A 39 9.41 -5.04 12.21
C PHE A 39 9.14 -6.22 13.13
N SER A 40 9.08 -5.91 14.42
CA SER A 40 8.39 -6.76 15.39
C SER A 40 6.87 -6.62 15.16
N LEU A 41 6.23 -7.70 14.72
CA LEU A 41 4.79 -7.71 14.41
C LEU A 41 4.01 -8.53 15.43
N LYS A 42 2.80 -8.08 15.72
CA LYS A 42 1.80 -8.84 16.46
C LYS A 42 0.58 -9.03 15.55
N GLU A 43 0.28 -10.27 15.20
CA GLU A 43 -0.97 -10.57 14.50
C GLU A 43 -2.16 -10.18 15.38
N ILE A 44 -3.12 -9.48 14.78
CA ILE A 44 -4.34 -9.05 15.44
C ILE A 44 -5.37 -10.16 15.28
N ASP A 45 -6.02 -10.52 16.38
CA ASP A 45 -7.18 -11.40 16.30
C ASP A 45 -8.28 -10.74 15.44
N ASN A 46 -8.66 -11.42 14.35
CA ASN A 46 -9.73 -11.01 13.44
C ASN A 46 -11.10 -10.88 14.14
N HIS A 47 -11.27 -11.45 15.33
CA HIS A 47 -12.46 -11.31 16.17
C HIS A 47 -12.37 -10.16 17.19
N SER A 48 -11.24 -9.45 17.25
CA SER A 48 -11.06 -8.30 18.12
C SER A 48 -12.08 -7.20 17.80
N THR A 49 -12.91 -6.86 18.78
CA THR A 49 -13.90 -5.78 18.66
C THR A 49 -13.24 -4.43 18.42
N LYS A 50 -12.00 -4.25 18.87
CA LYS A 50 -11.20 -3.02 18.67
C LYS A 50 -10.93 -2.74 17.20
N TYR A 51 -10.66 -3.79 16.40
CA TYR A 51 -10.24 -3.64 15.00
C TYR A 51 -11.34 -4.00 14.00
N LYS A 52 -12.47 -4.55 14.47
CA LYS A 52 -13.60 -4.99 13.63
C LYS A 52 -14.01 -3.95 12.58
N ARG A 53 -14.28 -2.71 12.99
CA ARG A 53 -14.71 -1.64 12.06
C ARG A 53 -13.66 -1.34 10.98
N ILE A 54 -12.39 -1.36 11.36
CA ILE A 54 -11.28 -1.07 10.45
C ILE A 54 -11.16 -2.20 9.43
N VAL A 55 -11.22 -3.46 9.89
CA VAL A 55 -11.22 -4.65 9.02
C VAL A 55 -12.41 -4.64 8.05
N GLU A 56 -13.63 -4.32 8.53
CA GLU A 56 -14.83 -4.23 7.68
C GLU A 56 -14.70 -3.15 6.60
N ASN A 57 -14.19 -1.96 6.97
CA ASN A 57 -13.92 -0.88 6.02
C ASN A 57 -12.87 -1.29 4.98
N THR A 58 -11.79 -1.94 5.40
CA THR A 58 -10.74 -2.44 4.50
C THR A 58 -11.30 -3.47 3.53
N LYS A 59 -12.14 -4.40 3.98
CA LYS A 59 -12.82 -5.35 3.09
C LYS A 59 -13.67 -4.65 2.03
N MET A 60 -14.45 -3.64 2.42
CA MET A 60 -15.24 -2.86 1.46
C MET A 60 -14.37 -2.11 0.46
N ASN A 61 -13.24 -1.56 0.88
CA ASN A 61 -12.29 -0.89 0.01
C ASN A 61 -11.63 -1.86 -0.98
N ALA A 62 -11.21 -3.04 -0.51
CA ALA A 62 -10.67 -4.09 -1.37
C ALA A 62 -11.68 -4.49 -2.46
N LEU A 63 -12.94 -4.75 -2.11
CA LEU A 63 -14.00 -5.04 -3.09
C LEU A 63 -14.20 -3.91 -4.11
N ASN A 64 -14.13 -2.66 -3.65
CA ASN A 64 -14.28 -1.49 -4.52
C ASN A 64 -13.13 -1.36 -5.53
N CYS A 65 -11.90 -1.69 -5.14
CA CYS A 65 -10.75 -1.75 -6.04
C CYS A 65 -10.92 -2.82 -7.14
N GLU A 66 -11.62 -3.91 -6.82
CA GLU A 66 -11.90 -5.02 -7.75
C GLU A 66 -13.09 -4.77 -8.70
N LYS A 67 -13.79 -3.62 -8.60
CA LYS A 67 -15.07 -3.36 -9.32
C LYS A 67 -14.99 -3.57 -10.84
N ASN A 68 -13.81 -3.43 -11.43
CA ASN A 68 -13.55 -3.56 -12.87
C ASN A 68 -12.90 -4.90 -13.28
N LYS A 69 -12.68 -5.85 -12.36
CA LYS A 69 -12.11 -7.16 -12.69
C LYS A 69 -13.18 -8.14 -13.18
N ILE A 70 -12.79 -9.02 -14.10
CA ILE A 70 -13.66 -10.01 -14.77
C ILE A 70 -14.26 -10.99 -13.75
N LYS A 71 -13.53 -11.33 -12.68
CA LYS A 71 -13.99 -12.21 -11.59
C LYS A 71 -14.04 -11.44 -10.29
N LYS A 72 -15.22 -11.00 -9.90
CA LYS A 72 -15.45 -10.33 -8.62
C LYS A 72 -15.47 -11.34 -7.49
N LYS A 73 -14.79 -11.01 -6.40
CA LYS A 73 -14.87 -11.75 -5.14
C LYS A 73 -16.02 -11.22 -4.30
N SER A 74 -16.68 -12.12 -3.58
CA SER A 74 -17.66 -11.78 -2.57
C SER A 74 -16.97 -11.39 -1.26
N TYR A 75 -17.67 -10.62 -0.42
CA TYR A 75 -17.17 -10.17 0.88
C TYR A 75 -16.69 -11.33 1.77
N SER A 76 -17.37 -12.47 1.71
CA SER A 76 -17.05 -13.69 2.44
C SER A 76 -15.82 -14.43 1.92
N GLU A 77 -15.41 -14.18 0.67
CA GLU A 77 -14.21 -14.78 0.08
C GLU A 77 -12.93 -13.97 0.35
N LEU A 78 -13.05 -12.77 0.91
CA LEU A 78 -11.88 -11.97 1.26
C LEU A 78 -11.14 -12.57 2.45
N ASN A 79 -9.82 -12.70 2.33
CA ASN A 79 -8.96 -13.20 3.38
C ASN A 79 -8.05 -12.07 3.88
N ILE A 80 -8.32 -11.63 5.11
CA ILE A 80 -7.66 -10.49 5.75
C ILE A 80 -6.69 -10.97 6.80
N ILE A 81 -5.48 -10.42 6.74
CA ILE A 81 -4.45 -10.61 7.77
C ILE A 81 -4.09 -9.23 8.34
N PRO A 82 -4.53 -8.93 9.56
CA PRO A 82 -4.18 -7.69 10.25
C PRO A 82 -3.00 -7.89 11.19
N TYR A 83 -2.08 -6.93 11.18
CA TYR A 83 -0.93 -6.85 12.08
C TYR A 83 -0.90 -5.51 12.80
N GLU A 84 -0.42 -5.54 14.03
CA GLU A 84 0.04 -4.37 14.79
C GLU A 84 1.58 -4.34 14.71
N VAL A 85 2.13 -3.17 14.41
CA VAL A 85 3.58 -2.93 14.44
C VAL A 85 3.97 -2.54 15.85
N ILE A 86 4.77 -3.36 16.53
CA ILE A 86 5.22 -3.08 17.89
C ILE A 86 6.16 -1.87 17.86
N GLN A 87 5.96 -0.93 18.81
CA GLN A 87 6.83 0.23 18.94
C GLN A 87 8.19 -0.18 19.53
N ASP A 88 9.22 -0.14 18.70
CA ASP A 88 10.61 -0.40 19.04
C ASP A 88 11.54 0.43 18.15
N ILE A 89 12.85 0.19 18.23
CA ILE A 89 13.87 0.91 17.46
C ILE A 89 13.62 0.82 15.94
N SER A 90 13.09 -0.30 15.45
CA SER A 90 12.85 -0.52 14.01
C SER A 90 11.65 0.28 13.47
N SER A 91 10.68 0.56 14.34
CA SER A 91 9.43 1.24 14.00
C SER A 91 9.35 2.69 14.47
N GLU A 92 10.31 3.15 15.29
CA GLU A 92 10.29 4.46 15.95
C GLU A 92 10.02 5.62 14.98
N LYS A 93 10.70 5.66 13.83
CA LYS A 93 10.52 6.74 12.84
C LYS A 93 9.08 6.85 12.33
N TYR A 94 8.36 5.71 12.21
CA TYR A 94 6.98 5.70 11.74
C TYR A 94 6.04 6.19 12.83
N TYR A 95 6.27 5.77 14.09
CA TYR A 95 5.55 6.30 15.24
C TYR A 95 5.75 7.82 15.39
N GLN A 96 6.99 8.30 15.25
CA GLN A 96 7.31 9.72 15.28
C GLN A 96 6.60 10.51 14.17
N SER A 97 6.47 9.94 12.97
CA SER A 97 5.72 10.57 11.86
C SER A 97 4.23 10.74 12.15
N MET A 98 3.67 10.01 13.13
CA MET A 98 2.27 10.09 13.52
C MET A 98 2.00 11.02 14.70
N ILE A 99 3.02 11.43 15.46
CA ILE A 99 2.88 12.22 16.71
C ILE A 99 2.15 13.55 16.47
N SER A 100 2.20 14.12 15.26
CA SER A 100 1.47 15.35 14.92
C SER A 100 -0.05 15.16 14.83
N ASN A 101 -0.54 13.92 14.69
CA ASN A 101 -1.92 13.64 14.32
C ASN A 101 -2.80 13.07 15.45
N SER A 102 -2.21 12.47 16.50
CA SER A 102 -2.94 12.05 17.70
C SER A 102 -2.02 11.42 18.77
N ASN A 103 -2.43 11.50 20.04
CA ASN A 103 -1.75 10.86 21.15
C ASN A 103 -1.88 9.33 21.06
N ASN A 104 -0.75 8.62 20.91
CA ASN A 104 -0.60 7.18 21.12
C ASN A 104 -1.43 6.27 20.18
N GLU A 105 -1.57 6.62 18.90
CA GLU A 105 -2.13 5.67 17.94
C GLU A 105 -1.13 4.56 17.60
N LEU A 106 -1.59 3.31 17.75
CA LEU A 106 -0.85 2.13 17.32
C LEU A 106 -0.83 2.08 15.79
N ILE A 107 0.31 1.67 15.23
CA ILE A 107 0.40 1.41 13.79
C ILE A 107 -0.16 0.02 13.50
N TYR A 108 -1.12 -0.06 12.58
CA TYR A 108 -1.65 -1.32 12.10
C TYR A 108 -1.55 -1.42 10.57
N ILE A 109 -1.40 -2.66 10.09
CA ILE A 109 -1.32 -3.02 8.68
C ILE A 109 -2.39 -4.07 8.43
N ILE A 110 -3.20 -3.88 7.39
CA ILE A 110 -4.25 -4.83 7.00
C ILE A 110 -3.97 -5.23 5.55
N ILE A 111 -3.79 -6.53 5.34
CA ILE A 111 -3.51 -7.10 4.03
C ILE A 111 -4.67 -7.99 3.63
N GLU A 112 -5.26 -7.72 2.46
CA GLU A 112 -6.18 -8.65 1.81
C GLU A 112 -5.40 -9.47 0.79
N THR A 113 -5.33 -10.77 1.05
CA THR A 113 -4.37 -11.66 0.37
C THR A 113 -4.76 -12.04 -1.06
N HIS A 114 -6.03 -11.93 -1.45
CA HIS A 114 -6.49 -12.34 -2.78
C HIS A 114 -6.41 -11.20 -3.82
N THR A 115 -6.68 -9.97 -3.40
CA THR A 115 -6.70 -8.74 -4.20
C THR A 115 -5.39 -7.98 -4.10
N GLU A 116 -4.51 -8.41 -3.18
CA GLU A 116 -3.25 -7.77 -2.84
C GLU A 116 -3.42 -6.34 -2.30
N TYR A 117 -4.61 -6.03 -1.79
CA TYR A 117 -4.91 -4.74 -1.19
C TYR A 117 -4.21 -4.61 0.15
N ILE A 118 -3.53 -3.48 0.34
CA ILE A 118 -2.79 -3.15 1.56
C ILE A 118 -3.34 -1.85 2.10
N TYR A 119 -3.60 -1.82 3.40
CA TYR A 119 -3.94 -0.62 4.15
C TYR A 119 -3.05 -0.49 5.38
N CYS A 120 -2.67 0.73 5.71
CA CYS A 120 -1.94 1.08 6.92
C CYS A 120 -2.36 2.49 7.34
N ASN A 121 -2.46 2.75 8.65
CA ASN A 121 -2.78 4.07 9.17
C ASN A 121 -1.57 5.01 9.28
N CYS A 122 -0.35 4.51 9.08
CA CYS A 122 0.84 5.33 8.93
C CYS A 122 1.06 5.62 7.44
N ASP A 123 0.83 6.87 7.03
CA ASP A 123 0.99 7.29 5.63
C ASP A 123 2.40 7.01 5.11
N MET A 124 3.44 7.32 5.90
CA MET A 124 4.82 7.06 5.52
C MET A 124 5.07 5.58 5.22
N LEU A 125 4.58 4.69 6.10
CA LEU A 125 4.72 3.24 5.90
C LEU A 125 3.87 2.75 4.72
N LEU A 126 2.66 3.26 4.55
CA LEU A 126 1.78 2.88 3.43
C LEU A 126 2.41 3.21 2.08
N LYS A 127 2.99 4.41 1.93
CA LYS A 127 3.72 4.80 0.70
C LYS A 127 4.89 3.85 0.44
N GLU A 128 5.67 3.54 1.47
CA GLU A 128 6.80 2.63 1.37
C GLU A 128 6.37 1.23 0.93
N LEU A 129 5.26 0.71 1.49
CA LEU A 129 4.72 -0.60 1.11
C LEU A 129 4.25 -0.66 -0.33
N TYR A 130 3.59 0.39 -0.85
CA TYR A 130 3.21 0.43 -2.26
C TYR A 130 4.42 0.49 -3.19
N VAL A 131 5.47 1.24 -2.82
CA VAL A 131 6.71 1.28 -3.62
C VAL A 131 7.45 -0.06 -3.54
N TYR A 132 7.50 -0.70 -2.36
CA TYR A 132 8.10 -2.02 -2.20
C TYR A 132 7.35 -3.10 -2.99
N GLN A 133 6.00 -3.10 -2.92
CA GLN A 133 5.15 -4.01 -3.68
C GLN A 133 5.40 -3.88 -5.18
N GLY A 134 5.75 -2.68 -5.66
CA GLY A 134 6.19 -2.49 -7.03
C GLY A 134 5.05 -2.44 -8.04
N ILE A 135 5.42 -2.53 -9.31
CA ILE A 135 4.50 -2.30 -10.43
C ILE A 135 4.66 -3.37 -11.52
N THR A 136 3.59 -3.60 -12.28
CA THR A 136 3.56 -4.60 -13.36
C THR A 136 4.07 -4.04 -14.69
N ASN A 137 4.52 -4.92 -15.59
CA ASN A 137 4.85 -4.53 -16.97
C ASN A 137 3.65 -3.90 -17.69
N PHE A 138 2.45 -4.44 -17.48
CA PHE A 138 1.22 -3.91 -18.08
C PHE A 138 1.01 -2.44 -17.71
N ASP A 139 1.19 -2.07 -16.44
CA ASP A 139 1.02 -0.69 -16.00
C ASP A 139 2.06 0.26 -16.61
N ILE A 140 3.31 -0.20 -16.76
CA ILE A 140 4.41 0.57 -17.36
C ILE A 140 4.16 0.83 -18.86
N GLU A 141 3.82 -0.22 -19.59
CA GLU A 141 3.61 -0.17 -21.05
C GLU A 141 2.38 0.67 -21.40
N ASN A 142 1.29 0.52 -20.64
CA ASN A 142 0.01 1.17 -20.91
C ASN A 142 -0.15 2.52 -20.20
N ALA A 143 0.84 2.95 -19.42
CA ALA A 143 0.79 4.18 -18.62
C ALA A 143 -0.52 4.33 -17.83
N THR A 144 -0.87 3.28 -17.08
CA THR A 144 -2.12 3.23 -16.31
C THR A 144 -2.09 4.24 -15.15
N THR A 145 -3.24 4.46 -14.51
CA THR A 145 -3.30 5.26 -13.26
C THR A 145 -2.40 4.68 -12.16
N ASN A 146 -2.19 3.37 -12.14
CA ASN A 146 -1.28 2.73 -11.19
C ASN A 146 0.17 3.13 -11.42
N LEU A 147 0.59 3.31 -12.69
CA LEU A 147 1.92 3.86 -13.00
C LEU A 147 2.09 5.25 -12.43
N PHE A 148 1.14 6.15 -12.66
CA PHE A 148 1.25 7.52 -12.15
C PHE A 148 1.23 7.57 -10.63
N PHE A 149 0.40 6.74 -9.99
CA PHE A 149 0.39 6.59 -8.54
C PHE A 149 1.75 6.12 -8.02
N TYR A 150 2.31 5.04 -8.57
CA TYR A 150 3.62 4.51 -8.20
C TYR A 150 4.74 5.53 -8.39
N LEU A 151 4.81 6.20 -9.54
CA LEU A 151 5.83 7.20 -9.83
C LEU A 151 5.75 8.42 -8.89
N ARG A 152 4.53 8.84 -8.53
CA ARG A 152 4.33 9.90 -7.54
C ARG A 152 4.91 9.49 -6.19
N LEU A 153 4.64 8.27 -5.72
CA LEU A 153 5.18 7.78 -4.45
C LEU A 153 6.71 7.70 -4.46
N VAL A 154 7.30 7.23 -5.57
CA VAL A 154 8.76 7.22 -5.74
C VAL A 154 9.34 8.64 -5.67
N ASP A 155 8.67 9.63 -6.25
CA ASP A 155 9.11 11.03 -6.20
C ASP A 155 9.02 11.63 -4.80
N GLU A 156 7.92 11.37 -4.09
CA GLU A 156 7.70 11.82 -2.71
C GLU A 156 8.74 11.23 -1.75
N LEU A 157 8.94 9.91 -1.77
CA LEU A 157 9.91 9.24 -0.89
C LEU A 157 11.36 9.69 -1.15
N LYS A 158 11.70 9.99 -2.41
CA LYS A 158 13.02 10.55 -2.76
C LYS A 158 13.21 11.97 -2.25
N LYS A 159 12.16 12.79 -2.20
CA LYS A 159 12.20 14.16 -1.65
C LYS A 159 12.32 14.15 -0.12
N GLU A 160 11.67 13.20 0.54
CA GLU A 160 11.75 13.02 2.00
C GLU A 160 13.13 12.48 2.47
N SER A 161 13.99 12.06 1.53
CA SER A 161 15.36 11.58 1.81
C SER A 161 16.44 12.67 1.79
N PHE A 162 16.05 13.96 1.77
CA PHE A 162 16.96 15.13 1.73
C PHE A 162 16.73 16.08 2.90
#